data_AF-A0A2D8EVE3-F1
#
_entry.id   AF-A0A2D8EVE3-F1
#
_cell.length_a   1.000
_cell.length_b   1.000
_cell.length_c   1.000
_cell.angle_alpha   90.00
_cell.angle_beta   90.00
_cell.angle_gamma   90.00
#
_symmetry.space_group_name_H-M   'P 1'
#
loop_
_entity.id
_entity.type
_entity.pdbx_description
1 polymer ?
#
loop_
_entity_poly.entity_id
_entity_poly.type
_entity_poly.pdbx_seq_one_letter_code
_entity_poly.pdbx_strand_id
1 'polypeptide(L)'
;MCPDSWAECEDQGELIGIVHSHTYGSALPSDADKASCEHLGLPFYIYSVEQKDWYNFKPSGYKSGLFGRTWIWGKHDCWSLITDYFLEKKQIELKSWPRPKNLKTFANNPYFEKVLTGSGFKEVSKNDIQENDVLLMEGAEEKLNHVALYIGNQTIFHHNIKQLSCREIYDLKYIQATKKVFRYAA
;
A
#
# COMPACT_ATOMS: atom_id res chain seq x y z
N MET A 1 6.63 -18.35 -6.22
CA MET A 1 7.29 -19.58 -5.73
C MET A 1 6.33 -20.32 -4.83
N CYS A 2 6.16 -21.62 -5.01
CA CYS A 2 5.56 -22.46 -3.99
C CYS A 2 6.59 -22.70 -2.87
N PRO A 3 6.15 -22.91 -1.61
CA PRO A 3 7.04 -23.18 -0.48
C PRO A 3 7.98 -24.38 -0.70
N ASP A 4 7.53 -25.37 -1.46
CA ASP A 4 8.27 -26.62 -1.67
C ASP A 4 9.57 -26.41 -2.47
N SER A 5 9.58 -25.50 -3.46
CA SER A 5 10.80 -25.18 -4.23
C SER A 5 11.85 -24.39 -3.44
N TRP A 6 11.48 -23.77 -2.31
CA TRP A 6 12.44 -23.09 -1.44
C TRP A 6 13.18 -24.10 -0.57
N ALA A 7 12.44 -25.02 0.05
CA ALA A 7 12.99 -26.07 0.91
C ALA A 7 13.96 -26.98 0.16
N GLU A 8 13.62 -27.38 -1.07
CA GLU A 8 14.50 -28.21 -1.90
C GLU A 8 15.84 -27.53 -2.26
N CYS A 9 15.86 -26.20 -2.38
CA CYS A 9 17.10 -25.45 -2.64
C CYS A 9 17.97 -25.30 -1.40
N GLU A 10 17.39 -25.03 -0.23
CA GLU A 10 18.14 -24.95 1.03
C GLU A 10 18.79 -26.29 1.41
N ASP A 11 18.14 -27.41 1.08
CA ASP A 11 18.67 -28.76 1.31
C ASP A 11 19.85 -29.11 0.38
N GLN A 12 20.04 -28.39 -0.73
CA GLN A 12 21.08 -28.67 -1.74
C GLN A 12 22.29 -27.72 -1.68
N GLY A 13 22.22 -26.62 -0.92
CA GLY A 13 23.35 -25.69 -0.77
C GLY A 13 22.97 -24.31 -0.21
N GLU A 14 23.94 -23.40 -0.19
CA GLU A 14 23.72 -22.01 0.23
C GLU A 14 22.99 -21.21 -0.86
N LEU A 15 21.89 -20.55 -0.49
CA LEU A 15 21.19 -19.61 -1.37
C LEU A 15 22.04 -18.35 -1.57
N ILE A 16 22.59 -18.19 -2.77
CA ILE A 16 23.45 -17.04 -3.13
C ILE A 16 22.71 -15.93 -3.91
N GLY A 17 21.44 -16.13 -4.29
CA GLY A 17 20.67 -15.16 -5.05
C GLY A 17 19.32 -15.69 -5.54
N ILE A 18 18.44 -14.77 -5.97
CA ILE A 18 17.13 -15.09 -6.54
C ILE A 18 17.09 -14.70 -8.02
N VAL A 19 16.58 -15.59 -8.86
CA VAL A 19 16.38 -15.34 -10.29
C VAL A 19 14.91 -15.47 -10.64
N HIS A 20 14.37 -14.50 -11.36
CA HIS A 20 13.01 -14.57 -11.91
C HIS A 20 12.89 -13.77 -13.21
N SER A 21 11.75 -13.91 -13.90
CA SER A 21 11.54 -13.28 -15.21
C SER A 21 10.32 -12.37 -15.22
N HIS A 22 10.45 -11.20 -15.86
CA HIS A 22 9.34 -10.37 -16.29
C HIS A 22 8.89 -10.81 -17.68
N THR A 23 7.66 -11.32 -17.80
CA THR A 23 7.13 -11.77 -19.09
C THR A 23 6.77 -10.61 -20.02
N TYR A 24 6.53 -9.42 -19.46
CA TYR A 24 6.20 -8.18 -20.16
C TYR A 24 6.95 -7.01 -19.50
N GLY A 25 7.40 -6.02 -20.28
CA GLY A 25 8.10 -4.84 -19.79
C GLY A 25 9.62 -5.03 -19.58
N SER A 26 10.27 -4.07 -18.94
CA SER A 26 11.74 -4.06 -18.76
C SER A 26 12.23 -5.01 -17.65
N ALA A 27 13.52 -5.35 -17.67
CA ALA A 27 14.17 -6.04 -16.56
C ALA A 27 14.38 -5.18 -15.29
N LEU A 28 14.06 -3.88 -15.32
CA LEU A 28 14.17 -3.02 -14.13
C LEU A 28 13.28 -3.52 -12.97
N PRO A 29 13.77 -3.48 -11.72
CA PRO A 29 13.08 -4.05 -10.57
C PRO A 29 11.87 -3.22 -10.19
N SER A 30 10.74 -3.90 -10.00
CA SER A 30 9.55 -3.36 -9.39
C SER A 30 9.78 -3.09 -7.89
N ASP A 31 8.86 -2.37 -7.27
CA ASP A 31 8.92 -2.14 -5.82
C ASP A 31 8.75 -3.43 -5.01
N ALA A 32 8.04 -4.43 -5.55
CA ALA A 32 7.96 -5.76 -4.94
C ALA A 32 9.30 -6.49 -5.00
N ASP A 33 10.06 -6.35 -6.09
CA ASP A 33 11.37 -6.98 -6.25
C ASP A 33 12.39 -6.34 -5.32
N LYS A 34 12.37 -5.00 -5.20
CA LYS A 34 13.21 -4.27 -4.25
C LYS A 34 12.87 -4.64 -2.81
N ALA A 35 11.59 -4.68 -2.44
CA ALA A 35 11.18 -5.08 -1.09
C ALA A 35 11.57 -6.53 -0.78
N SER A 36 11.43 -7.45 -1.74
CA SER A 36 11.80 -8.86 -1.57
C SER A 36 13.30 -9.05 -1.45
N CYS A 37 14.09 -8.32 -2.25
CA CYS A 37 15.55 -8.31 -2.18
C CYS A 37 16.04 -7.86 -0.80
N GLU A 38 15.46 -6.79 -0.25
CA GLU A 38 15.79 -6.30 1.10
C GLU A 38 15.37 -7.27 2.20
N HIS A 39 14.20 -7.90 2.05
CA HIS A 39 13.72 -8.89 3.02
C HIS A 39 14.60 -10.14 3.07
N LEU A 40 15.03 -10.65 1.91
CA LEU A 40 15.82 -11.86 1.81
C LEU A 40 17.31 -11.61 2.04
N GLY A 41 17.79 -10.36 1.91
CA GLY A 41 19.21 -10.04 2.06
C GLY A 41 20.10 -10.61 0.94
N LEU A 42 19.49 -11.05 -0.18
CA LEU A 42 20.16 -11.73 -1.28
C LEU A 42 20.14 -10.89 -2.57
N PRO A 43 21.15 -11.00 -3.44
CA PRO A 43 21.12 -10.36 -4.75
C PRO A 43 20.03 -10.97 -5.64
N PHE A 44 19.38 -10.13 -6.44
CA PHE A 44 18.30 -10.48 -7.36
C PHE A 44 18.75 -10.28 -8.81
N TYR A 45 18.28 -11.17 -9.67
CA TYR A 45 18.51 -11.16 -11.11
C TYR A 45 17.17 -11.27 -11.83
N ILE A 46 16.86 -10.28 -12.67
CA ILE A 46 15.62 -10.20 -13.43
C ILE A 46 15.95 -10.33 -14.91
N TYR A 47 15.24 -11.22 -15.60
CA TYR A 47 15.26 -11.30 -17.06
C TYR A 47 13.95 -10.78 -17.65
N SER A 48 14.01 -9.84 -18.59
CA SER A 48 12.85 -9.54 -19.43
C SER A 48 12.77 -10.51 -20.59
N VAL A 49 11.65 -11.21 -20.70
CA VAL A 49 11.38 -12.07 -21.86
C VAL A 49 11.09 -11.24 -23.11
N GLU A 50 10.38 -10.11 -22.95
CA GLU A 50 9.97 -9.23 -24.06
C GLU A 50 11.16 -8.45 -24.62
N GLN A 51 11.95 -7.82 -23.75
CA GLN A 51 13.09 -6.98 -24.13
C GLN A 51 14.39 -7.79 -24.28
N LYS A 52 14.39 -9.05 -23.84
CA LYS A 52 15.56 -9.96 -23.89
C LYS A 52 16.79 -9.38 -23.21
N ASP A 53 16.59 -8.69 -22.09
CA ASP A 53 17.62 -8.04 -21.30
C ASP A 53 17.64 -8.52 -19.86
N TRP A 54 18.74 -8.26 -19.17
CA TRP A 54 18.97 -8.62 -17.78
C TRP A 54 19.20 -7.39 -16.93
N TYR A 55 18.72 -7.44 -15.69
CA TYR A 55 19.06 -6.50 -14.65
C TYR A 55 19.42 -7.25 -13.37
N ASN A 56 20.43 -6.79 -12.66
CA ASN A 56 20.80 -7.34 -11.36
C ASN A 56 20.91 -6.23 -10.33
N PHE A 57 20.54 -6.53 -9.09
CA PHE A 57 20.62 -5.60 -7.98
C PHE A 57 20.74 -6.37 -6.67
N LYS A 58 21.17 -5.66 -5.62
CA LYS A 58 21.39 -6.20 -4.28
C LYS A 58 20.71 -5.32 -3.25
N PRO A 59 20.57 -5.79 -1.99
CA PRO A 59 20.06 -4.94 -0.91
C PRO A 59 20.87 -3.65 -0.85
N SER A 60 20.14 -2.54 -0.80
CA SER A 60 20.62 -1.17 -0.83
C SER A 60 20.14 -0.36 0.38
N GLY A 61 19.30 -0.95 1.23
CA GLY A 61 18.53 -0.24 2.26
C GLY A 61 17.23 0.34 1.71
N TYR A 62 16.71 -0.19 0.60
CA TYR A 62 15.39 0.13 0.07
C TYR A 62 14.33 -0.15 1.14
N LYS A 63 13.79 0.92 1.68
CA LYS A 63 12.52 0.86 2.39
C LYS A 63 11.48 1.12 1.32
N SER A 64 10.50 0.23 1.18
CA SER A 64 9.32 0.53 0.37
C SER A 64 8.71 1.80 0.94
N GLY A 65 9.00 2.93 0.31
CA GLY A 65 8.46 4.21 0.74
C GLY A 65 6.95 4.10 0.74
N LEU A 66 6.29 4.93 1.54
CA LEU A 66 4.82 4.98 1.50
C LEU A 66 4.32 5.27 0.06
N PHE A 67 5.12 5.97 -0.75
CA PHE A 67 4.86 6.33 -2.15
C PHE A 67 5.30 5.25 -3.14
N GLY A 68 4.56 5.11 -4.24
CA GLY A 68 4.90 4.21 -5.35
C GLY A 68 4.46 2.76 -5.16
N ARG A 69 3.86 2.38 -4.03
CA ARG A 69 3.54 0.99 -3.73
C ARG A 69 2.51 0.42 -4.69
N THR A 70 2.76 -0.79 -5.20
CA THR A 70 1.76 -1.55 -5.94
C THR A 70 0.59 -1.93 -5.05
N TRP A 71 -0.63 -1.78 -5.56
CA TRP A 71 -1.84 -2.10 -4.82
C TRP A 71 -2.02 -3.60 -4.62
N ILE A 72 -2.13 -4.05 -3.37
CA ILE A 72 -2.36 -5.43 -2.96
C ILE A 72 -3.34 -5.43 -1.79
N TRP A 73 -4.55 -5.95 -2.01
CA TRP A 73 -5.60 -6.01 -0.97
C TRP A 73 -5.11 -6.70 0.32
N GLY A 74 -5.28 -6.05 1.46
CA GLY A 74 -4.88 -6.55 2.77
C GLY A 74 -3.39 -6.46 3.08
N LYS A 75 -2.55 -5.99 2.15
CA LYS A 75 -1.12 -5.78 2.35
C LYS A 75 -0.70 -4.34 2.07
N HIS A 76 -0.92 -3.89 0.82
CA HIS A 76 -0.63 -2.55 0.33
C HIS A 76 -1.93 -1.98 -0.25
N ASP A 77 -2.82 -1.55 0.63
CA ASP A 77 -4.11 -0.94 0.28
C ASP A 77 -4.27 0.43 0.94
N CYS A 78 -5.42 1.08 0.69
CA CYS A 78 -5.69 2.40 1.23
C CYS A 78 -5.65 2.44 2.77
N TRP A 79 -6.05 1.37 3.48
CA TRP A 79 -5.95 1.32 4.94
C TRP A 79 -4.54 1.03 5.41
N SER A 80 -3.81 0.12 4.75
CA SER A 80 -2.41 -0.14 5.15
C SER A 80 -1.55 1.11 4.95
N LEU A 81 -1.83 1.93 3.94
CA LEU A 81 -1.20 3.23 3.78
C LEU A 81 -1.41 4.14 5.00
N ILE A 82 -2.62 4.17 5.56
CA ILE A 82 -2.89 4.93 6.80
C ILE A 82 -2.12 4.33 7.97
N THR A 83 -2.18 3.02 8.19
CA THR A 83 -1.48 2.38 9.32
C THR A 83 0.02 2.59 9.24
N ASP A 84 0.60 2.44 8.05
CA ASP A 84 2.04 2.57 7.84
C ASP A 84 2.48 4.04 7.96
N TYR A 85 1.67 5.00 7.50
CA TYR A 85 1.95 6.41 7.71
C TYR A 85 1.98 6.77 9.20
N PHE A 86 0.97 6.35 9.97
CA PHE A 86 0.91 6.64 11.40
C PHE A 86 2.06 5.97 12.17
N LEU A 87 2.42 4.74 11.79
CA LEU A 87 3.57 4.07 12.38
C LEU A 87 4.89 4.80 12.04
N GLU A 88 5.16 5.07 10.76
CA GLU A 88 6.42 5.66 10.33
C GLU A 88 6.59 7.14 10.71
N LYS A 89 5.52 7.94 10.65
CA LYS A 89 5.59 9.41 10.83
C LYS A 89 5.17 9.88 12.20
N LYS A 90 4.33 9.12 12.90
CA LYS A 90 3.81 9.50 14.21
C LYS A 90 4.24 8.54 15.32
N GLN A 91 4.86 7.41 14.99
CA GLN A 91 5.20 6.35 15.96
C GLN A 91 3.94 5.83 16.69
N ILE A 92 2.81 5.84 15.99
CA ILE A 92 1.51 5.39 16.51
C ILE A 92 1.15 4.08 15.83
N GLU A 93 1.02 3.03 16.63
CA GLU A 93 0.60 1.72 16.16
C GLU A 93 -0.93 1.66 16.14
N LEU A 94 -1.52 1.77 14.95
CA LEU A 94 -2.97 1.66 14.78
C LEU A 94 -3.39 0.19 14.80
N LYS A 95 -4.59 -0.07 15.31
CA LYS A 95 -5.13 -1.42 15.42
C LYS A 95 -5.19 -2.09 14.04
N SER A 96 -4.47 -3.20 13.91
CA SER A 96 -4.56 -4.02 12.70
C SER A 96 -5.94 -4.66 12.60
N TRP A 97 -6.51 -4.65 11.40
CA TRP A 97 -7.80 -5.23 11.12
C TRP A 97 -7.71 -6.19 9.92
N PRO A 98 -8.13 -7.47 10.05
CA PRO A 98 -7.99 -8.45 8.97
C PRO A 98 -8.97 -8.19 7.83
N ARG A 99 -8.46 -7.98 6.61
CA ARG A 99 -9.30 -7.71 5.43
C ARG A 99 -10.06 -8.96 5.01
N PRO A 100 -11.32 -8.84 4.54
CA PRO A 100 -12.07 -9.96 4.00
C PRO A 100 -11.36 -10.42 2.73
N LYS A 101 -11.33 -11.74 2.50
CA LYS A 101 -10.65 -12.32 1.33
C LYS A 101 -11.18 -11.77 0.00
N ASN A 102 -12.46 -11.42 -0.04
CA ASN A 102 -13.13 -10.93 -1.24
C ASN A 102 -13.33 -9.41 -1.17
N LEU A 103 -12.62 -8.69 -2.04
CA LEU A 103 -12.75 -7.23 -2.20
C LEU A 103 -14.16 -6.81 -2.60
N LYS A 104 -14.86 -7.58 -3.45
CA LYS A 104 -16.24 -7.26 -3.86
C LYS A 104 -17.20 -7.31 -2.67
N THR A 105 -16.99 -8.25 -1.74
CA THR A 105 -17.79 -8.32 -0.51
C THR A 105 -17.56 -7.09 0.35
N PHE A 106 -16.32 -6.61 0.45
CA PHE A 106 -16.01 -5.36 1.15
C PHE A 106 -16.61 -4.15 0.45
N ALA A 107 -16.43 -4.03 -0.86
CA ALA A 107 -16.96 -2.92 -1.64
C ALA A 107 -18.49 -2.82 -1.52
N ASN A 108 -19.18 -3.97 -1.44
CA ASN A 108 -20.62 -4.03 -1.26
C ASN A 108 -21.14 -3.54 0.10
N ASN A 109 -20.36 -3.76 1.16
CA ASN A 109 -20.72 -3.35 2.52
C ASN A 109 -19.45 -2.89 3.26
N PRO A 110 -18.94 -1.69 2.94
CA PRO A 110 -17.70 -1.23 3.54
C PRO A 110 -17.97 -0.79 4.98
N TYR A 111 -16.98 -1.00 5.84
CA TYR A 111 -17.08 -0.64 7.26
C TYR A 111 -15.83 0.11 7.72
N PHE A 112 -15.18 0.86 6.82
CA PHE A 112 -14.05 1.72 7.19
C PHE A 112 -14.42 2.72 8.28
N GLU A 113 -15.66 3.20 8.33
CA GLU A 113 -16.14 4.02 9.44
C GLU A 113 -16.02 3.32 10.80
N LYS A 114 -16.40 2.03 10.88
CA LYS A 114 -16.24 1.22 12.10
C LYS A 114 -14.76 0.96 12.41
N VAL A 115 -13.93 0.77 11.38
CA VAL A 115 -12.49 0.56 11.54
C VAL A 115 -11.82 1.82 12.08
N LEU A 116 -12.15 3.01 11.54
CA LEU A 116 -11.62 4.29 11.98
C LEU A 116 -11.98 4.57 13.44
N THR A 117 -13.27 4.52 13.77
CA THR A 117 -13.75 4.71 15.16
C THR A 117 -13.14 3.68 16.12
N GLY A 118 -13.04 2.42 15.71
CA GLY A 118 -12.41 1.35 16.50
C GLY A 118 -10.89 1.43 16.60
N SER A 119 -10.23 2.32 15.84
CA SER A 119 -8.78 2.52 15.82
C SER A 119 -8.34 3.83 16.46
N GLY A 120 -9.22 4.49 17.23
CA GLY A 120 -8.88 5.70 17.98
C GLY A 120 -9.13 7.01 17.23
N PHE A 121 -9.81 6.96 16.09
CA PHE A 121 -10.21 8.16 15.37
C PHE A 121 -11.58 8.67 15.82
N LYS A 122 -11.74 10.00 15.82
CA LYS A 122 -13.02 10.69 16.05
C LYS A 122 -13.41 11.46 14.80
N GLU A 123 -14.69 11.45 14.47
CA GLU A 123 -15.21 12.23 13.35
C GLU A 123 -15.11 13.73 13.68
N VAL A 124 -14.66 14.52 12.70
CA VAL A 124 -14.55 15.98 12.78
C VAL A 124 -15.29 16.63 11.61
N SER A 125 -15.53 17.94 11.72
CA SER A 125 -16.18 18.70 10.65
C SER A 125 -15.35 18.71 9.38
N LYS A 126 -16.00 18.52 8.22
CA LYS A 126 -15.37 18.68 6.89
C LYS A 126 -14.76 20.07 6.66
N ASN A 127 -15.23 21.08 7.38
CA ASN A 127 -14.72 22.45 7.28
C ASN A 127 -13.48 22.70 8.17
N ASP A 128 -13.11 21.74 9.01
CA ASP A 128 -11.95 21.79 9.91
C ASP A 128 -10.95 20.67 9.56
N ILE A 129 -10.75 20.38 8.27
CA ILE A 129 -9.73 19.41 7.84
C ILE A 129 -8.34 19.96 8.20
N GLN A 130 -7.54 19.13 8.84
CA GLN A 130 -6.15 19.41 9.22
C GLN A 130 -5.21 18.32 8.71
N GLU A 131 -3.91 18.65 8.65
CA GLU A 131 -2.89 17.68 8.30
C GLU A 131 -2.96 16.46 9.24
N ASN A 132 -2.82 15.27 8.66
CA ASN A 132 -2.94 13.95 9.30
C ASN A 132 -4.38 13.47 9.53
N ASP A 133 -5.40 14.24 9.13
CA ASP A 133 -6.76 13.73 9.14
C ASP A 133 -6.96 12.67 8.05
N VAL A 134 -7.76 11.66 8.37
CA VAL A 134 -8.15 10.59 7.44
C VAL A 134 -9.50 10.94 6.83
N LEU A 135 -9.53 11.02 5.50
CA LEU A 135 -10.71 11.30 4.70
C LEU A 135 -11.36 9.99 4.32
N LEU A 136 -12.64 9.81 4.67
CA LEU A 136 -13.45 8.68 4.24
C LEU A 136 -14.23 9.10 2.98
N MET A 137 -13.96 8.41 1.89
CA MET A 137 -14.42 8.76 0.54
C MET A 137 -15.33 7.70 -0.07
N GLU A 138 -16.25 8.15 -0.92
CA GLU A 138 -16.95 7.29 -1.88
C GLU A 138 -16.00 6.89 -3.02
N GLY A 139 -15.84 5.58 -3.22
CA GLY A 139 -15.17 5.04 -4.40
C GLY A 139 -16.11 4.90 -5.60
N ALA A 140 -15.68 4.12 -6.60
CA ALA A 140 -16.40 3.95 -7.87
C ALA A 140 -17.80 3.33 -7.76
N GLU A 141 -18.15 2.72 -6.63
CA GLU A 141 -19.47 2.12 -6.38
C GLU A 141 -20.38 3.01 -5.51
N GLU A 142 -20.05 4.31 -5.36
CA GLU A 142 -20.78 5.28 -4.51
C GLU A 142 -20.93 4.81 -3.05
N LYS A 143 -19.96 4.03 -2.59
CA LYS A 143 -19.91 3.48 -1.23
C LYS A 143 -18.63 3.93 -0.54
N LEU A 144 -18.69 4.08 0.80
CA LEU A 144 -17.60 4.53 1.67
C LEU A 144 -16.49 3.48 1.82
N ASN A 145 -15.89 3.10 0.70
CA ASN A 145 -14.95 2.00 0.56
C ASN A 145 -13.51 2.46 0.30
N HIS A 146 -13.22 3.76 0.47
CA HIS A 146 -11.89 4.31 0.29
C HIS A 146 -11.50 5.26 1.40
N VAL A 147 -10.23 5.24 1.78
CA VAL A 147 -9.64 6.19 2.72
C VAL A 147 -8.43 6.87 2.10
N ALA A 148 -8.25 8.14 2.43
CA ALA A 148 -7.11 8.94 2.04
C ALA A 148 -6.60 9.72 3.25
N LEU A 149 -5.31 10.04 3.27
CA LEU A 149 -4.72 10.89 4.29
C LEU A 149 -4.62 12.32 3.75
N TYR A 150 -5.10 13.31 4.48
CA TYR A 150 -4.80 14.70 4.17
C TYR A 150 -3.41 15.06 4.69
N ILE A 151 -2.51 15.48 3.79
CA ILE A 151 -1.11 15.80 4.12
C ILE A 151 -0.81 17.30 4.05
N GLY A 152 -1.85 18.14 4.15
CA GLY A 152 -1.73 19.60 4.08
C GLY A 152 -1.69 20.14 2.66
N ASN A 153 -1.72 21.47 2.53
CA ASN A 153 -1.53 22.19 1.26
C ASN A 153 -2.38 21.65 0.10
N GLN A 154 -3.67 21.41 0.33
CA GLN A 154 -4.58 20.84 -0.68
C GLN A 154 -4.05 19.57 -1.33
N THR A 155 -3.37 18.72 -0.56
CA THR A 155 -2.79 17.47 -1.05
C THR A 155 -3.29 16.31 -0.20
N ILE A 156 -3.71 15.25 -0.89
CA ILE A 156 -4.02 13.96 -0.28
C ILE A 156 -2.96 12.94 -0.63
N PHE A 157 -2.78 11.98 0.26
CA PHE A 157 -1.98 10.79 0.04
C PHE A 157 -2.88 9.56 0.16
N HIS A 158 -2.97 8.77 -0.90
CA HIS A 158 -3.89 7.65 -0.96
C HIS A 158 -3.39 6.52 -1.86
N HIS A 159 -4.13 5.42 -1.89
CA HIS A 159 -3.78 4.25 -2.69
C HIS A 159 -5.01 3.64 -3.38
N ASN A 160 -5.24 4.04 -4.63
CA ASN A 160 -6.37 3.55 -5.41
C ASN A 160 -6.11 2.16 -5.97
N ILE A 161 -7.19 1.40 -6.15
CA ILE A 161 -7.16 0.09 -6.81
C ILE A 161 -6.55 0.26 -8.21
N LYS A 162 -5.60 -0.62 -8.58
CA LYS A 162 -4.85 -0.60 -9.85
C LYS A 162 -3.94 0.61 -10.06
N GLN A 163 -3.67 1.40 -9.02
CA GLN A 163 -2.71 2.51 -9.09
C GLN A 163 -1.60 2.32 -8.06
N LEU A 164 -0.50 3.04 -8.26
CA LEU A 164 0.53 3.16 -7.24
C LEU A 164 0.03 4.10 -6.13
N SER A 165 0.51 3.93 -4.91
CA SER A 165 0.26 4.93 -3.87
C SER A 165 0.86 6.28 -4.27
N CYS A 166 0.07 7.35 -4.22
CA CYS A 166 0.44 8.63 -4.81
C CYS A 166 -0.08 9.81 -4.00
N ARG A 167 0.54 10.98 -4.25
CA ARG A 167 0.03 12.26 -3.80
C ARG A 167 -0.77 12.88 -4.94
N GLU A 168 -1.96 13.36 -4.63
CA GLU A 168 -2.79 14.07 -5.59
C GLU A 168 -3.34 15.34 -4.96
N ILE A 169 -3.69 16.30 -5.82
CA ILE A 169 -4.35 17.53 -5.39
C ILE A 169 -5.73 17.14 -4.85
N TYR A 170 -6.07 17.67 -3.68
CA TYR A 170 -7.41 17.59 -3.08
C TYR A 170 -8.38 18.53 -3.80
N ASP A 171 -8.65 18.20 -5.06
CA ASP A 171 -9.49 18.96 -5.98
C ASP A 171 -10.99 18.70 -5.76
N LEU A 172 -11.83 19.31 -6.60
CA LEU A 172 -13.28 19.19 -6.49
C LEU A 172 -13.76 17.73 -6.51
N LYS A 173 -13.12 16.85 -7.29
CA LYS A 173 -13.46 15.43 -7.36
C LYS A 173 -13.26 14.78 -5.99
N TYR A 174 -12.11 15.00 -5.35
CA TYR A 174 -11.85 14.42 -4.01
C TYR A 174 -12.66 15.07 -2.90
N ILE A 175 -12.95 16.37 -3.01
CA ILE A 175 -13.82 17.10 -2.06
C ILE A 175 -15.25 16.55 -2.10
N GLN A 176 -15.78 16.28 -3.30
CA GLN A 176 -17.10 15.69 -3.50
C GLN A 176 -17.17 14.23 -3.05
N ALA A 177 -16.10 13.46 -3.30
CA ALA A 177 -16.00 12.07 -2.86
C ALA A 177 -15.88 11.95 -1.33
N THR A 178 -15.22 12.90 -0.66
CA THR A 178 -15.06 12.89 0.81
C THR A 178 -16.40 13.10 1.49
N LYS A 179 -16.87 12.14 2.28
CA LYS A 179 -18.12 12.27 3.03
C LYS A 179 -17.91 12.52 4.51
N LYS A 180 -16.82 11.98 5.08
CA LYS A 180 -16.49 12.12 6.50
C LYS A 180 -14.99 12.34 6.67
N VAL A 181 -14.63 12.99 7.76
CA VAL A 181 -13.23 13.30 8.12
C VAL A 181 -13.00 12.81 9.54
N PHE A 182 -11.86 12.17 9.75
CA PHE A 182 -11.52 11.51 10.99
C PHE A 182 -10.16 11.99 11.50
N ARG A 183 -10.11 12.46 12.74
CA ARG A 183 -8.88 12.89 13.42
C ARG A 183 -8.49 11.87 14.47
N TYR A 184 -7.21 11.53 14.53
CA TYR A 184 -6.69 10.67 15.58
C TYR A 184 -6.76 11.39 16.93
N ALA A 185 -7.39 10.76 17.92
CA ALA A 185 -7.69 11.38 19.22
C ALA A 185 -7.71 10.38 20.39
N ALA A 186 -6.94 9.29 20.26
CA ALA A 186 -6.74 8.29 21.29
C ALA A 186 -5.79 8.77 22.38
#